data_AF-A0A8T4HTS6-F1
#
_entry.id   AF-A0A8T4HTS6-F1
#
_cell.length_a   1.000
_cell.length_b   1.000
_cell.length_c   1.000
_cell.angle_alpha   90.00
_cell.angle_beta   90.00
_cell.angle_gamma   90.00
#
_symmetry.space_group_name_H-M   'P 1'
#
loop_
_entity.id
_entity.type
_entity.pdbx_description
1 polymer ?
#
loop_
_entity_poly.entity_id
_entity_poly.type
_entity_poly.pdbx_seq_one_letter_code
_entity_poly.pdbx_strand_id
1 'polypeptide(L)'
;VRPGLFTVAAGALGEEHELLLEECFGPVTVVVRYAADAEIDTVLGRVPGSLTATVHLGSAEAAGAEGAASLVERLTALAGRVLVNGWPTGVAVAPAQHHGGPYPATTSTSTSVGATAIERWLRPVAFQDTPAALLPPELRDDNPLGLPRRVDGTRE
;
A
#
# COMPACT_ATOMS: atom_id res chain seq x y z
N VAL A 1 24.95 -13.61 -12.76
CA VAL A 1 24.32 -12.27 -12.89
C VAL A 1 25.14 -11.28 -12.06
N ARG A 2 25.38 -10.04 -12.53
CA ARG A 2 26.13 -9.00 -11.81
C ARG A 2 25.20 -7.85 -11.41
N PRO A 3 25.38 -7.21 -10.24
CA PRO A 3 24.60 -6.03 -9.87
C PRO A 3 24.86 -4.85 -10.81
N GLY A 4 23.81 -4.07 -11.10
CA GLY A 4 23.87 -2.83 -11.88
C GLY A 4 23.35 -1.64 -11.09
N LEU A 5 24.05 -0.51 -11.18
CA LEU A 5 23.64 0.77 -10.61
C LEU A 5 23.63 1.81 -11.73
N PHE A 6 22.47 2.43 -11.96
CA PHE A 6 22.33 3.55 -12.89
C PHE A 6 22.00 4.82 -12.13
N THR A 7 22.35 5.97 -12.69
CA THR A 7 22.08 7.27 -12.08
C THR A 7 21.62 8.25 -13.14
N VAL A 8 20.60 9.04 -12.82
CA VAL A 8 20.03 10.05 -13.72
C VAL A 8 19.64 11.28 -12.90
N ALA A 9 19.75 12.47 -13.50
CA ALA A 9 19.23 13.69 -12.87
C ALA A 9 17.70 13.73 -12.96
N ALA A 10 17.01 14.24 -11.95
CA ALA A 10 15.56 14.33 -11.90
C ALA A 10 14.98 15.05 -13.13
N GLY A 11 15.57 16.18 -13.52
CA GLY A 11 15.18 16.92 -14.73
C GLY A 11 15.39 16.17 -16.06
N ALA A 12 16.15 15.08 -16.08
CA ALA A 12 16.35 14.23 -17.26
C ALA A 12 15.52 12.93 -17.23
N LEU A 13 14.78 12.68 -16.14
CA LEU A 13 13.89 11.53 -16.02
C LEU A 13 12.62 11.79 -16.85
N GLY A 14 12.48 11.11 -18.00
CA GLY A 14 11.45 11.40 -18.99
C GLY A 14 11.81 10.86 -20.37
N GLU A 15 11.52 11.62 -21.43
CA GLU A 15 11.51 11.17 -22.84
C GLU A 15 12.68 10.23 -23.25
N GLU A 16 13.93 10.56 -22.91
CA GLU A 16 15.10 9.73 -23.27
C GLU A 16 15.41 8.61 -22.26
N HIS A 17 14.85 8.67 -21.06
CA HIS A 17 15.16 7.80 -19.92
C HIS A 17 13.94 7.11 -19.29
N GLU A 18 12.80 7.06 -20.00
CA GLU A 18 11.53 6.52 -19.47
C GLU A 18 11.66 5.05 -19.08
N LEU A 19 12.48 4.28 -19.82
CA LEU A 19 12.79 2.89 -19.51
C LEU A 19 13.40 2.68 -18.11
N LEU A 20 13.99 3.72 -17.49
CA LEU A 20 14.51 3.63 -16.12
C LEU A 20 13.40 3.51 -15.05
N LEU A 21 12.13 3.75 -15.42
CA LEU A 21 10.97 3.60 -14.55
C LEU A 21 10.35 2.19 -14.62
N GLU A 22 10.72 1.40 -15.63
CA GLU A 22 10.22 0.03 -15.77
C GLU A 22 10.94 -0.92 -14.81
N GLU A 23 10.18 -1.88 -14.28
CA GLU A 23 10.75 -2.91 -13.42
C GLU A 23 11.73 -3.79 -14.20
N CYS A 24 12.95 -3.91 -13.69
CA CYS A 24 13.92 -4.91 -14.13
C CYS A 24 13.96 -6.05 -13.10
N PHE A 25 13.46 -7.23 -13.45
CA PHE A 25 13.50 -8.40 -12.57
C PHE A 25 14.92 -8.97 -12.48
N GLY A 26 15.76 -8.36 -11.64
CA GLY A 26 17.18 -8.68 -11.47
C GLY A 26 17.88 -7.71 -10.51
N PRO A 27 19.19 -7.87 -10.29
CA PRO A 27 19.94 -7.05 -9.33
C PRO A 27 20.31 -5.68 -9.92
N VAL A 28 19.33 -4.88 -10.33
CA VAL A 28 19.51 -3.54 -10.88
C VAL A 28 18.82 -2.52 -9.99
N THR A 29 19.44 -1.36 -9.78
CA THR A 29 18.81 -0.21 -9.13
C THR A 29 19.11 1.08 -9.88
N VAL A 30 18.16 2.00 -9.86
CA VAL A 30 18.30 3.35 -10.42
C VAL A 30 18.31 4.35 -9.28
N VAL A 31 19.24 5.30 -9.34
CA VAL A 31 19.30 6.45 -8.42
C VAL A 31 18.94 7.71 -9.19
N VAL A 32 17.78 8.28 -8.89
CA VAL A 32 17.38 9.59 -9.42
C VAL A 32 17.90 10.67 -8.48
N ARG A 33 18.73 11.58 -8.99
CA ARG A 33 19.33 12.68 -8.20
C ARG A 33 18.56 13.97 -8.45
N TYR A 34 18.06 14.58 -7.38
CA TYR A 34 17.44 15.89 -7.41
C TYR A 34 18.32 16.90 -6.65
N ALA A 35 18.15 18.19 -6.95
CA ALA A 35 18.84 19.31 -6.33
C ALA A 35 17.91 20.12 -5.41
N ALA A 36 16.59 20.01 -5.57
CA ALA A 36 15.61 20.68 -4.72
C ALA A 36 14.36 19.82 -4.47
N ASP A 37 13.69 20.04 -3.34
CA ASP A 37 12.48 19.30 -2.94
C ASP A 37 11.35 19.42 -3.97
N ALA A 38 11.27 20.54 -4.69
CA ALA A 38 10.30 20.74 -5.77
C ALA A 38 10.43 19.71 -6.91
N GLU A 39 11.60 19.12 -7.11
CA GLU A 39 11.80 18.08 -8.12
C GLU A 39 11.31 16.70 -7.65
N ILE A 40 11.15 16.49 -6.33
CA ILE A 40 10.64 15.22 -5.78
C ILE A 40 9.24 14.95 -6.32
N ASP A 41 8.36 15.96 -6.34
CA ASP A 41 7.00 15.82 -6.85
C ASP A 41 6.96 15.45 -8.33
N THR A 42 7.88 16.03 -9.10
CA THR A 42 8.02 15.71 -10.53
C THR A 42 8.45 14.26 -10.73
N VAL A 43 9.38 13.77 -9.90
CA VAL A 43 9.84 12.37 -9.97
C VAL A 43 8.75 11.42 -9.51
N LEU A 44 8.14 11.67 -8.34
CA LEU A 44 7.07 10.85 -7.79
C LEU A 44 5.85 10.77 -8.71
N GLY A 45 5.51 11.86 -9.41
CA GLY A 45 4.43 11.88 -10.40
C GLY A 45 4.67 11.03 -11.65
N ARG A 46 5.90 10.56 -11.88
CA ARG A 46 6.26 9.65 -12.98
C ARG A 46 6.32 8.19 -12.56
N VAL A 47 6.43 7.91 -11.26
CA VAL A 47 6.50 6.54 -10.74
C VAL A 47 5.09 5.94 -10.79
N PRO A 48 4.89 4.79 -11.47
CA PRO A 48 3.59 4.14 -11.50
C PRO A 48 3.23 3.55 -10.12
N GLY A 49 1.98 3.12 -9.93
CA GLY A 49 1.56 2.47 -8.69
C GLY A 49 2.45 1.28 -8.29
N SER A 50 2.84 1.22 -7.02
CA SER A 50 3.82 0.26 -6.50
C SER A 50 3.27 -0.55 -5.32
N LEU A 51 3.85 -1.73 -5.06
CA LEU A 51 3.56 -2.50 -3.84
C LEU A 51 4.03 -1.76 -2.60
N THR A 52 5.14 -1.04 -2.71
CA THR A 52 5.77 -0.35 -1.58
C THR A 52 6.36 0.98 -1.98
N ALA A 53 6.32 1.93 -1.06
CA ALA A 53 7.14 3.13 -1.08
C ALA A 53 7.88 3.24 0.25
N THR A 54 9.15 3.63 0.22
CA THR A 54 9.98 3.71 1.42
C THR A 54 10.59 5.09 1.53
N VAL A 55 10.57 5.66 2.73
CA VAL A 55 11.31 6.88 3.05
C VAL A 55 12.37 6.59 4.09
N HIS A 56 13.57 7.12 3.87
CA HIS A 56 14.65 7.13 4.86
C HIS A 56 14.80 8.56 5.37
N LEU A 57 14.68 8.74 6.68
CA LEU A 57 14.64 10.02 7.36
C LEU A 57 15.79 10.12 8.37
N GLY A 58 16.43 11.28 8.42
CA GLY A 58 17.33 11.66 9.49
C GLY A 58 16.61 11.89 10.82
N SER A 59 17.38 12.07 11.90
CA SER A 59 16.83 12.23 13.25
C SER A 59 15.92 13.44 13.41
N ALA A 60 16.25 14.58 12.78
CA ALA A 60 15.43 15.78 12.82
C ALA A 60 14.08 15.61 12.10
N GLU A 61 14.10 15.00 10.91
CA GLU A 61 12.90 14.68 10.12
C GLU A 61 11.99 13.69 10.84
N ALA A 62 12.58 12.65 11.43
CA ALA A 62 11.84 11.69 12.27
C ALA A 62 11.25 12.33 13.54
N ALA A 63 11.84 13.43 14.03
CA ALA A 63 11.31 14.23 15.13
C ALA A 63 10.28 15.28 14.68
N GLY A 64 9.88 15.28 13.40
CA GLY A 64 8.86 16.17 12.86
C GLY A 64 9.38 17.48 12.25
N ALA A 65 10.65 17.53 11.83
CA ALA A 65 11.13 18.63 11.01
C ALA A 65 10.28 18.79 9.73
N GLU A 66 10.21 20.02 9.23
CA GLU A 66 9.35 20.40 8.12
C GLU A 66 9.60 19.52 6.88
N GLY A 67 8.52 19.14 6.19
CA GLY A 67 8.57 18.35 4.95
C GLY A 67 8.41 16.83 5.13
N ALA A 68 8.86 16.24 6.24
CA ALA A 68 8.86 14.78 6.42
C ALA A 68 7.44 14.16 6.37
N ALA A 69 6.48 14.77 7.07
CA ALA A 69 5.09 14.31 7.07
C ALA A 69 4.44 14.43 5.69
N SER A 70 4.71 15.54 4.98
CA SER A 70 4.20 15.75 3.61
C SER A 70 4.78 14.72 2.64
N LEU A 71 6.06 14.36 2.78
CA LEU A 71 6.66 13.32 1.96
C LEU A 71 5.98 11.95 2.20
N VAL A 72 5.77 11.57 3.47
CA VAL A 72 5.05 10.32 3.81
C VAL A 72 3.64 10.31 3.22
N GLU A 73 2.92 11.43 3.32
CA GLU A 73 1.57 11.57 2.76
C GLU A 73 1.55 11.34 1.25
N ARG A 74 2.48 11.94 0.51
CA ARG A 74 2.60 11.74 -0.96
C ARG A 74 2.82 10.29 -1.34
N LEU A 75 3.59 9.53 -0.54
CA LEU A 75 3.84 8.12 -0.79
C LEU A 75 2.58 7.24 -0.64
N THR A 76 1.59 7.67 0.14
CA THR A 76 0.34 6.89 0.35
C THR A 76 -0.51 6.79 -0.92
N ALA A 77 -0.42 7.77 -1.82
CA ALA A 77 -1.09 7.74 -3.11
C ALA A 77 -0.42 6.78 -4.11
N LEU A 78 0.86 6.45 -3.90
CA LEU A 78 1.67 5.65 -4.83
C LEU A 78 1.72 4.17 -4.46
N ALA A 79 1.58 3.83 -3.17
CA ALA A 79 1.86 2.48 -2.70
C ALA A 79 0.85 1.96 -1.68
N GLY A 80 0.59 0.65 -1.74
CA GLY A 80 -0.25 -0.01 -0.75
C GLY A 80 0.43 -0.23 0.61
N ARG A 81 1.77 -0.13 0.68
CA ARG A 81 2.52 -0.16 1.94
C ARG A 81 3.63 0.89 1.94
N VAL A 82 3.56 1.82 2.90
CA VAL A 82 4.61 2.81 3.15
C VAL A 82 5.50 2.35 4.29
N LEU A 83 6.81 2.47 4.12
CA LEU A 83 7.82 2.14 5.12
C LEU A 83 8.64 3.38 5.50
N VAL A 84 9.04 3.47 6.77
CA VAL A 84 9.96 4.49 7.27
C VAL A 84 11.19 3.79 7.85
N ASN A 85 12.39 4.18 7.42
CA ASN A 85 13.66 3.68 7.96
C ASN A 85 13.80 2.15 7.96
N GLY A 86 13.33 1.50 6.88
CA GLY A 86 13.44 0.05 6.68
C GLY A 86 13.65 -0.29 5.21
N TRP A 87 13.61 -1.58 4.87
CA TRP A 87 13.70 -2.05 3.48
C TRP A 87 12.45 -2.85 3.10
N PRO A 88 11.94 -2.72 1.86
CA PRO A 88 10.62 -3.23 1.49
C PRO A 88 10.53 -4.75 1.29
N THR A 89 11.69 -5.44 1.26
CA THR A 89 11.82 -6.85 0.91
C THR A 89 11.08 -7.79 1.87
N GLY A 90 11.04 -7.45 3.16
CA GLY A 90 10.27 -8.21 4.15
C GLY A 90 8.77 -7.96 4.02
N VAL A 91 7.99 -9.03 4.02
CA VAL A 91 6.51 -9.00 4.01
C VAL A 91 6.00 -9.81 5.19
N ALA A 92 5.37 -9.14 6.16
CA ALA A 92 4.84 -9.80 7.35
C ALA A 92 3.49 -10.45 7.05
N VAL A 93 3.26 -11.66 7.56
CA VAL A 93 1.94 -12.30 7.51
C VAL A 93 1.18 -11.91 8.78
N ALA A 94 0.51 -10.75 8.74
CA ALA A 94 -0.18 -10.17 9.89
C ALA A 94 -1.54 -9.54 9.50
N PRO A 95 -2.46 -9.31 10.46
CA PRO A 95 -3.76 -8.69 10.17
C PRO A 95 -3.66 -7.29 9.54
N ALA A 96 -2.63 -6.52 9.87
CA ALA A 96 -2.42 -5.17 9.34
C ALA A 96 -1.69 -5.12 7.99
N GLN A 97 -1.31 -6.27 7.42
CA GLN A 97 -0.54 -6.28 6.17
C GLN A 97 -1.39 -5.86 4.98
N HIS A 98 -0.82 -5.00 4.13
CA HIS A 98 -1.32 -4.74 2.79
C HIS A 98 -0.21 -5.10 1.77
N HIS A 99 -0.46 -6.10 0.93
CA HIS A 99 0.40 -6.53 -0.17
C HIS A 99 -0.38 -6.38 -1.47
N GLY A 100 -0.31 -5.16 -1.99
CA GLY A 100 -1.12 -4.59 -3.06
C GLY A 100 -0.73 -3.10 -3.20
N GLY A 101 -1.55 -2.32 -3.90
CA GLY A 101 -1.28 -0.92 -4.22
C GLY A 101 -2.03 -0.46 -5.48
N PRO A 102 -1.88 0.81 -5.88
CA PRO A 102 -2.44 1.27 -7.15
C PRO A 102 -1.87 0.49 -8.34
N TYR A 103 -2.65 0.36 -9.42
CA TYR A 103 -2.16 -0.24 -10.67
C TYR A 103 -0.87 0.47 -11.14
N PRO A 104 0.15 -0.25 -11.64
CA PRO A 104 0.20 -1.67 -12.00
C PRO A 104 0.53 -2.65 -10.88
N ALA A 105 0.77 -2.19 -9.63
CA ALA A 105 1.14 -3.08 -8.52
C ALA A 105 0.12 -4.20 -8.27
N THR A 106 -1.16 -3.91 -8.44
CA THR A 106 -2.23 -4.90 -8.45
C THR A 106 -3.43 -4.40 -9.23
N THR A 107 -4.35 -5.32 -9.54
CA THR A 107 -5.61 -5.08 -10.26
C THR A 107 -6.81 -5.03 -9.31
N SER A 108 -6.58 -4.93 -7.99
CA SER A 108 -7.60 -4.94 -6.94
C SER A 108 -7.26 -3.92 -5.85
N THR A 109 -8.27 -3.47 -5.10
CA THR A 109 -8.09 -2.67 -3.87
C THR A 109 -7.80 -3.53 -2.64
N SER A 110 -7.87 -4.85 -2.78
CA SER A 110 -7.63 -5.81 -1.69
C SER A 110 -6.15 -6.10 -1.45
N THR A 111 -5.84 -6.75 -0.33
CA THR A 111 -4.52 -7.33 -0.08
C THR A 111 -4.47 -8.80 -0.49
N SER A 112 -3.32 -9.25 -0.99
CA SER A 112 -3.07 -10.66 -1.26
C SER A 112 -2.41 -11.41 -0.08
N VAL A 113 -1.89 -10.69 0.91
CA VAL A 113 -1.23 -11.23 2.12
C VAL A 113 -1.83 -10.61 3.38
N GLY A 114 -1.98 -11.39 4.45
CA GLY A 114 -2.55 -10.93 5.72
C GLY A 114 -4.00 -11.41 5.91
N ALA A 115 -4.55 -11.17 7.11
CA ALA A 115 -5.84 -11.73 7.49
C ALA A 115 -7.00 -11.26 6.59
N THR A 116 -6.97 -9.99 6.16
CA THR A 116 -8.00 -9.39 5.29
C THR A 116 -7.93 -9.89 3.84
N ALA A 117 -6.91 -10.68 3.46
CA ALA A 117 -6.83 -11.29 2.14
C ALA A 117 -7.96 -12.30 1.86
N ILE A 118 -8.66 -12.76 2.90
CA ILE A 118 -9.86 -13.60 2.78
C ILE A 118 -11.01 -12.87 2.08
N GLU A 119 -11.09 -11.55 2.21
CA GLU A 119 -12.19 -10.73 1.66
C GLU A 119 -12.29 -10.81 0.14
N ARG A 120 -11.20 -11.17 -0.56
CA ARG A 120 -11.17 -11.42 -2.01
C ARG A 120 -12.10 -12.53 -2.49
N TRP A 121 -12.48 -13.42 -1.58
CA TRP A 121 -13.27 -14.62 -1.88
C TRP A 121 -14.67 -14.56 -1.26
N LEU A 122 -15.04 -13.42 -0.67
CA LEU A 122 -16.32 -13.21 -0.01
C LEU A 122 -17.18 -12.20 -0.79
N ARG A 123 -18.50 -12.30 -0.63
CA ARG A 123 -19.45 -11.26 -1.05
C ARG A 123 -20.51 -11.05 0.03
N PRO A 124 -20.91 -9.80 0.33
CA PRO A 124 -22.01 -9.56 1.24
C PRO A 124 -23.36 -10.01 0.65
N VAL A 125 -24.28 -10.42 1.51
CA VAL A 125 -25.69 -10.69 1.20
C VAL A 125 -26.54 -10.07 2.30
N ALA A 126 -27.56 -9.30 1.92
CA ALA A 126 -28.49 -8.68 2.85
C ALA A 126 -29.76 -9.53 2.97
N PHE A 127 -30.25 -9.70 4.20
CA PHE A 127 -31.52 -10.33 4.51
C PHE A 127 -32.45 -9.25 5.08
N GLN A 128 -33.63 -9.09 4.47
CA GLN A 128 -34.63 -8.12 4.91
C GLN A 128 -35.92 -8.87 5.25
N ASP A 129 -36.56 -8.51 6.37
CA ASP A 129 -37.82 -9.08 6.85
C ASP A 129 -37.83 -10.63 6.94
N THR A 130 -36.63 -11.25 7.02
CA THR A 130 -36.47 -12.70 6.99
C THR A 130 -36.79 -13.29 8.38
N PRO A 131 -37.73 -14.25 8.50
CA PRO A 131 -38.02 -14.90 9.77
C PRO A 131 -36.78 -15.57 10.38
N ALA A 132 -36.61 -15.48 11.71
CA ALA A 132 -35.43 -15.98 12.41
C ALA A 132 -35.09 -17.46 12.12
N ALA A 133 -36.11 -18.30 11.91
CA ALA A 133 -35.92 -19.72 11.58
C ALA A 133 -35.27 -19.96 10.21
N LEU A 134 -35.37 -18.99 9.29
CA LEU A 134 -34.79 -19.03 7.94
C LEU A 134 -33.46 -18.27 7.85
N LEU A 135 -33.10 -17.50 8.87
CA LEU A 135 -31.79 -16.85 8.93
C LEU A 135 -30.67 -17.86 9.22
N PRO A 136 -29.50 -17.67 8.61
CA PRO A 136 -28.32 -18.44 8.99
C PRO A 136 -27.93 -18.11 10.44
N PRO A 137 -27.34 -19.05 11.21
CA PRO A 137 -27.10 -18.88 12.64
C PRO A 137 -26.30 -17.61 13.00
N GLU A 138 -25.36 -17.20 12.15
CA GLU A 138 -24.54 -16.01 12.32
C GLU A 138 -25.32 -14.68 12.25
N LEU A 139 -26.55 -14.68 11.72
CA LEU A 139 -27.40 -13.49 11.59
C LEU A 139 -28.58 -13.46 12.58
N ARG A 140 -28.75 -14.47 13.44
CA ARG A 140 -29.88 -14.54 14.37
C ARG A 140 -29.66 -13.65 15.59
N ASP A 141 -30.72 -13.02 16.08
CA ASP A 141 -30.66 -12.05 17.20
C ASP A 141 -30.02 -12.62 18.47
N ASP A 142 -30.28 -13.89 18.77
CA ASP A 142 -29.76 -14.61 19.94
C ASP A 142 -28.26 -14.93 19.89
N ASN A 143 -27.58 -14.60 18.78
CA ASN A 143 -26.14 -14.80 18.56
C ASN A 143 -25.63 -16.16 19.06
N PRO A 144 -26.18 -17.28 18.56
CA PRO A 144 -25.86 -18.61 19.10
C PRO A 144 -24.39 -19.00 18.92
N LEU A 145 -23.67 -18.28 18.05
CA LEU A 145 -22.25 -18.49 17.75
C LEU A 145 -21.32 -17.54 18.53
N GLY A 146 -21.86 -16.55 19.27
CA GLY A 146 -21.06 -15.55 19.99
C GLY A 146 -20.13 -14.75 19.09
N LEU A 147 -20.54 -14.48 17.84
CA LEU A 147 -19.73 -13.75 16.87
C LEU A 147 -19.72 -12.25 17.18
N PRO A 148 -18.63 -11.53 16.88
CA PRO A 148 -18.60 -10.08 16.95
C PRO A 148 -19.52 -9.47 15.88
N ARG A 149 -20.44 -8.60 16.29
CA ARG A 149 -21.43 -7.97 15.39
C ARG A 149 -21.37 -6.44 15.49
N ARG A 150 -21.98 -5.76 14.50
CA ARG A 150 -22.33 -4.35 14.62
C ARG A 150 -23.84 -4.20 14.54
N VAL A 151 -24.44 -3.64 15.59
CA VAL A 151 -25.87 -3.34 15.69
C VAL A 151 -26.03 -1.84 15.86
N ASP A 152 -26.78 -1.19 14.96
CA ASP A 152 -26.97 0.27 14.94
C ASP A 152 -25.66 1.07 15.05
N GLY A 153 -24.60 0.58 14.40
CA GLY A 153 -23.26 1.18 14.38
C GLY A 153 -22.37 0.82 15.59
N THR A 154 -22.92 0.19 16.64
CA THR A 154 -22.20 -0.18 17.86
C THR A 154 -21.70 -1.62 17.80
N ARG A 155 -20.49 -1.89 18.30
CA ARG A 155 -19.92 -3.24 18.36
C ARG A 155 -20.49 -4.00 19.57
N GLU A 156 -21.00 -5.20 19.31
CA GLU A 156 -21.44 -6.20 20.32
C GLU A 156 -20.37 -7.28 20.49
#